data_AF-A0A1R3KYY6-F1
#
_entry.id   AF-A0A1R3KYY6-F1
#
_cell.length_a   1.000
_cell.length_b   1.000
_cell.length_c   1.000
_cell.angle_alpha   90.00
_cell.angle_beta   90.00
_cell.angle_gamma   90.00
#
_symmetry.space_group_name_H-M   'P 1'
#
loop_
_entity.id
_entity.type
_entity.pdbx_description
1 polymer ?
#
loop_
_entity_poly.entity_id
_entity_poly.type
_entity_poly.pdbx_seq_one_letter_code
_entity_poly.pdbx_strand_id
1 'polypeptide(L)'
;MEWSGVSSAVTRIGELLIQEGIYLWGVEDQVERLHGELKWMESFLLDAEARRADQDERTRLWISQVKKLACDAEDLIDTYALKIASKRKG
;
A
#
# COMPACT_ATOMS: atom_id res chain seq x y z
N MET A 1 10.56 -7.92 -8.73
CA MET A 1 11.26 -7.70 -7.45
C MET A 1 10.34 -8.20 -6.34
N GLU A 2 10.85 -8.91 -5.33
CA GLU A 2 10.10 -9.67 -4.29
C GLU A 2 9.10 -8.86 -3.43
N TRP A 3 9.04 -7.54 -3.64
CA TRP A 3 8.30 -6.56 -2.82
C TRP A 3 7.41 -5.63 -3.66
N SER A 4 7.18 -5.98 -4.93
CA SER A 4 6.53 -5.10 -5.90
C SER A 4 5.16 -4.59 -5.48
N GLY A 5 4.38 -5.38 -4.74
CA GLY A 5 3.03 -4.97 -4.29
C GLY A 5 3.06 -3.82 -3.28
N VAL A 6 4.02 -3.82 -2.33
CA VAL A 6 4.11 -2.76 -1.30
C VAL A 6 4.55 -1.45 -1.95
N SER A 7 5.62 -1.46 -2.74
CA SER A 7 6.09 -0.26 -3.44
C SER A 7 5.08 0.26 -4.46
N SER A 8 4.34 -0.64 -5.14
CA SER A 8 3.25 -0.27 -6.04
C SER A 8 2.12 0.44 -5.28
N ALA A 9 1.66 -0.14 -4.17
CA ALA A 9 0.62 0.45 -3.34
C ALA A 9 1.05 1.81 -2.76
N VAL A 10 2.28 1.94 -2.25
CA VAL A 10 2.84 3.23 -1.77
C VAL A 10 2.81 4.28 -2.88
N THR A 11 3.30 3.93 -4.07
CA THR A 11 3.34 4.84 -5.23
C THR A 11 1.93 5.28 -5.59
N ARG A 12 0.99 4.34 -5.70
CA ARG A 12 -0.37 4.60 -6.13
C ARG A 12 -1.16 5.44 -5.13
N ILE A 13 -0.96 5.22 -3.82
CA ILE A 13 -1.53 6.10 -2.81
C ILE A 13 -0.89 7.50 -2.88
N GLY A 14 0.43 7.58 -3.05
CA GLY A 14 1.11 8.86 -3.23
C GLY A 14 0.52 9.65 -4.41
N GLU A 15 0.26 8.98 -5.53
CA GLU A 15 -0.41 9.58 -6.69
C GLU A 15 -1.85 10.01 -6.38
N LEU A 16 -2.62 9.23 -5.62
CA LEU A 16 -3.97 9.61 -5.20
C LEU A 16 -3.99 10.84 -4.28
N LEU A 17 -3.02 10.93 -3.37
CA LEU A 17 -2.83 12.10 -2.50
C LEU A 17 -2.46 13.34 -3.34
N ILE A 18 -1.57 13.19 -4.33
CA ILE A 18 -1.17 14.28 -5.22
C ILE A 18 -2.30 14.69 -6.19
N GLN A 19 -3.10 13.73 -6.66
CA GLN A 19 -4.16 13.96 -7.65
C GLN A 19 -5.44 14.57 -7.07
N GLU A 20 -5.56 14.76 -5.75
CA GLU A 20 -6.70 15.45 -5.13
C GLU A 20 -8.06 14.96 -5.66
N GLY A 21 -8.26 13.63 -5.59
CA GLY A 21 -9.57 12.99 -5.73
C GLY A 21 -10.33 12.91 -4.41
N ILE A 22 -9.69 13.28 -3.30
CA ILE A 22 -10.19 13.00 -1.96
C ILE A 22 -10.97 14.17 -1.35
N TYR A 23 -10.73 15.41 -1.81
CA TYR A 23 -11.61 16.53 -1.47
C TYR A 23 -13.08 16.29 -1.84
N LEU A 24 -13.35 15.42 -2.83
CA LEU A 24 -14.70 15.12 -3.32
C LEU A 24 -15.47 14.09 -2.50
N TRP A 25 -14.81 13.30 -1.63
CA TRP A 25 -15.46 12.24 -0.84
C TRP A 25 -15.10 12.20 0.65
N GLY A 26 -14.20 13.07 1.13
CA GLY A 26 -13.92 13.22 2.57
C GLY A 26 -13.21 12.01 3.20
N VAL A 27 -12.34 11.34 2.43
CA VAL A 27 -11.56 10.17 2.88
C VAL A 27 -10.05 10.45 3.01
N GLU A 28 -9.66 11.71 3.18
CA GLU A 28 -8.26 12.17 3.06
C GLU A 28 -7.41 11.56 4.15
N ASP A 29 -7.86 11.72 5.39
CA ASP A 29 -7.21 11.18 6.58
C ASP A 29 -7.00 9.66 6.49
N GLN A 30 -7.96 8.93 5.91
CA GLN A 30 -7.89 7.48 5.75
C GLN A 30 -6.82 7.09 4.72
N VAL A 31 -6.74 7.83 3.60
CA VAL A 31 -5.76 7.57 2.55
C VAL A 31 -4.36 7.98 3.01
N GLU A 32 -4.23 9.11 3.71
CA GLU A 32 -2.95 9.55 4.29
C GLU A 32 -2.45 8.55 5.34
N ARG A 33 -3.34 8.08 6.22
CA ARG A 33 -2.99 7.04 7.20
C ARG A 33 -2.54 5.75 6.52
N LEU A 34 -3.26 5.29 5.50
CA LEU A 34 -2.89 4.07 4.77
C LEU A 34 -1.53 4.22 4.07
N HIS A 35 -1.23 5.40 3.51
CA HIS A 35 0.08 5.70 2.94
C HIS A 35 1.21 5.58 3.98
N GLY A 36 0.98 6.10 5.19
CA GLY A 36 1.94 6.00 6.30
C GLY A 36 2.17 4.55 6.73
N GLU A 37 1.10 3.77 6.89
CA GLU A 37 1.19 2.34 7.24
C GLU A 37 1.94 1.54 6.17
N LEU A 38 1.67 1.80 4.87
CA LEU A 38 2.37 1.12 3.77
C LEU A 38 3.85 1.52 3.67
N LYS A 39 4.22 2.78 3.92
CA LYS A 39 5.63 3.20 3.99
C LYS A 39 6.37 2.52 5.13
N TRP A 40 5.71 2.37 6.28
CA TRP A 40 6.28 1.64 7.41
C TRP A 40 6.50 0.16 7.05
N MET A 41 5.53 -0.46 6.38
CA MET A 41 5.63 -1.82 5.86
C MET A 41 6.78 -1.96 4.85
N GLU A 42 6.95 -1.02 3.92
CA GLU A 42 8.06 -1.00 2.96
C GLU A 42 9.42 -0.95 3.68
N SER A 43 9.57 -0.05 4.64
CA SER A 43 10.79 0.07 5.45
C SER A 43 11.10 -1.21 6.22
N PHE A 44 10.09 -1.81 6.86
CA PHE A 44 10.24 -3.07 7.60
C PHE A 44 10.74 -4.20 6.69
N LEU A 45 10.23 -4.29 5.47
CA LEU A 45 10.63 -5.32 4.51
C LEU A 45 12.05 -5.10 3.97
N LEU A 46 12.47 -3.85 3.77
CA LEU A 46 13.85 -3.52 3.41
C LEU A 46 14.82 -3.95 4.51
N ASP A 47 14.49 -3.65 5.78
CA ASP A 47 15.30 -4.06 6.94
C ASP A 47 15.34 -5.59 7.08
N ALA A 48 14.22 -6.26 6.81
CA ALA A 48 14.14 -7.70 6.84
C ALA A 48 15.02 -8.33 5.75
N GLU A 49 14.98 -7.83 4.51
CA GLU A 49 15.83 -8.33 3.42
C GLU A 49 17.32 -8.12 3.73
N ALA A 50 17.69 -6.98 4.34
CA ALA A 50 19.06 -6.72 4.76
C ALA A 50 19.57 -7.73 5.81
N ARG A 51 18.67 -8.37 6.55
CA ARG A 51 18.95 -9.35 7.61
C ARG A 51 18.49 -10.77 7.26
N ARG A 52 18.35 -11.09 5.97
CA ARG A 52 17.72 -12.33 5.49
C ARG A 52 18.30 -13.62 6.08
N ALA A 53 19.61 -13.65 6.35
CA ALA A 53 20.30 -14.81 6.92
C ALA A 53 19.91 -15.09 8.39
N ASP A 54 19.47 -14.06 9.12
CA ASP A 54 19.19 -14.10 10.56
C ASP A 54 17.69 -14.07 10.88
N GLN A 55 16.83 -14.23 9.87
CA GLN A 55 15.39 -14.20 10.05
C GLN A 55 14.88 -15.45 10.78
N ASP A 56 14.28 -15.23 11.95
CA ASP A 56 13.52 -16.27 12.65
C ASP A 56 12.15 -16.52 11.99
N GLU A 57 11.50 -17.61 12.41
CA GLU A 57 10.22 -18.02 11.83
C GLU A 57 9.10 -16.98 12.05
N ARG A 58 9.18 -16.23 13.16
CA ARG A 58 8.25 -15.14 13.44
C ARG A 58 8.43 -14.01 12.42
N THR A 59 9.66 -13.62 12.12
CA THR A 59 9.99 -12.59 11.14
C THR A 59 9.48 -12.98 9.76
N ARG A 60 9.66 -14.24 9.34
CA ARG A 60 9.13 -14.75 8.07
C ARG A 60 7.61 -14.72 7.99
N LEU A 61 6.93 -15.07 9.07
CA LEU A 61 5.47 -14.99 9.14
C LEU A 61 4.99 -13.54 9.01
N TRP A 62 5.62 -12.61 9.73
CA TRP A 62 5.28 -11.19 9.69
C TRP A 62 5.53 -10.58 8.31
N ILE A 63 6.65 -10.91 7.66
CA ILE A 63 6.92 -10.56 6.26
C ILE A 63 5.77 -11.01 5.35
N SER A 64 5.32 -12.25 5.50
CA SER A 64 4.28 -12.83 4.65
C SER A 64 2.92 -12.13 4.86
N GLN A 65 2.60 -11.78 6.11
CA GLN A 65 1.39 -11.02 6.44
C GLN A 65 1.45 -9.59 5.88
N VAL A 66 2.61 -8.94 5.99
CA VAL A 66 2.84 -7.60 5.44
C VAL A 66 2.69 -7.61 3.91
N LYS A 67 3.28 -8.60 3.22
CA LYS A 67 3.10 -8.77 1.77
C LYS A 67 1.62 -8.92 1.40
N LYS A 68 0.91 -9.80 2.09
CA LYS A 68 -0.52 -10.02 1.83
C LYS A 68 -1.32 -8.73 2.01
N LEU A 69 -1.12 -8.03 3.12
CA LEU A 69 -1.85 -6.81 3.42
C LEU A 69 -1.59 -5.71 2.38
N ALA A 70 -0.37 -5.62 1.85
CA ALA A 70 -0.05 -4.69 0.77
C ALA A 70 -0.78 -5.03 -0.54
N CYS A 71 -0.86 -6.31 -0.92
CA CYS A 71 -1.66 -6.73 -2.07
C CYS A 71 -3.14 -6.44 -1.87
N ASP A 72 -3.69 -6.73 -0.69
CA ASP A 72 -5.09 -6.44 -0.36
C ASP A 72 -5.37 -4.92 -0.45
N ALA A 73 -4.41 -4.07 -0.04
CA ALA A 73 -4.49 -2.63 -0.17
C ALA A 73 -4.44 -2.16 -1.64
N GLU A 74 -3.54 -2.73 -2.44
CA GLU A 74 -3.45 -2.48 -3.89
C GLU A 74 -4.78 -2.77 -4.59
N ASP A 75 -5.35 -3.97 -4.38
CA ASP A 75 -6.65 -4.36 -4.96
C ASP A 75 -7.80 -3.41 -4.57
N LEU A 76 -7.80 -2.93 -3.32
CA LEU A 76 -8.80 -1.98 -2.83
C LEU A 76 -8.65 -0.61 -3.53
N ILE A 77 -7.43 -0.13 -3.67
CA ILE A 77 -7.11 1.12 -4.38
C ILE A 77 -7.53 1.02 -5.84
N ASP A 78 -7.26 -0.12 -6.50
CA ASP A 78 -7.66 -0.39 -7.87
C ASP A 78 -9.16 -0.34 -8.06
N THR A 79 -9.88 -1.03 -7.17
CA THR A 79 -11.33 -1.03 -7.14
C THR A 79 -11.89 0.38 -6.95
N TYR A 80 -11.28 1.18 -6.08
CA TYR A 80 -11.70 2.56 -5.83
C TYR A 80 -11.46 3.44 -7.06
N ALA A 81 -10.25 3.39 -7.65
CA ALA A 81 -9.90 4.15 -8.85
C ALA A 81 -10.85 3.84 -10.03
N LEU A 82 -11.20 2.57 -10.24
CA LEU A 82 -12.17 2.16 -11.26
C LEU A 82 -13.57 2.73 -11.00
N LYS A 83 -14.05 2.72 -9.75
CA LYS A 83 -15.34 3.33 -9.37
C LYS A 83 -15.37 4.84 -9.65
N ILE A 84 -14.28 5.56 -9.36
CA ILE A 84 -14.19 7.00 -9.67
C ILE A 84 -14.24 7.23 -11.18
N ALA A 85 -13.42 6.48 -11.93
CA ALA A 85 -13.35 6.61 -13.39
C ALA A 85 -14.71 6.33 -14.06
N SER A 86 -15.49 5.38 -13.53
CA SER A 86 -16.84 5.09 -14.01
C SER A 86 -17.83 6.23 -13.69
N LYS A 87 -17.73 6.88 -12.53
CA LYS A 87 -18.61 8.02 -12.17
C LYS A 87 -18.33 9.29 -12.96
N ARG A 88 -17.10 9.52 -13.43
CA ARG A 88 -16.73 10.69 -14.26
C ARG A 88 -17.20 10.59 -15.72
N LYS A 89 -17.62 9.40 -16.17
CA LYS A 89 -18.12 9.15 -17.54
C LYS A 89 -19.66 9.18 -17.64
N GLY A 90 -20.35 9.43 -16.53
CA GLY A 90 -21.82 9.56 -16.46
C GLY A 90 -22.26 10.99 -16.25
#